data_AF-A0A7Y8FLV2-F1
#
_entry.id   AF-A0A7Y8FLV2-F1
#
_cell.length_a   1.000
_cell.length_b   1.000
_cell.length_c   1.000
_cell.angle_alpha   90.00
_cell.angle_beta   90.00
_cell.angle_gamma   90.00
#
_symmetry.space_group_name_H-M   'P 1'
#
loop_
_entity.id
_entity.type
_entity.pdbx_description
1 polymer ?
#
loop_
_entity_poly.entity_id
_entity_poly.type
_entity_poly.pdbx_seq_one_letter_code
_entity_poly.pdbx_strand_id
1 'polypeptide(L)' 'MQSVNPPTTLFTLTPDIPIESLLINSYETVCSVSTLLLDLSNDLTGKHRDVALAIHQLSELSVLMVGKAMDQQTPRT' A
#
# COMPACT_ATOMS: atom_id res chain seq x y z
N MET A 1 1.27 -33.66 -24.74
CA MET A 1 0.83 -33.11 -23.44
C MET A 1 1.28 -31.66 -23.41
N GLN A 2 0.37 -30.70 -23.53
CA GLN A 2 0.71 -29.27 -23.39
C GLN A 2 1.00 -28.99 -21.91
N SER A 3 2.21 -28.52 -21.62
CA SER A 3 2.55 -27.99 -20.30
C SER A 3 1.82 -26.66 -20.15
N VAL A 4 0.74 -26.64 -19.37
CA VAL A 4 0.12 -25.40 -18.90
C VAL A 4 1.08 -24.82 -17.86
N ASN A 5 1.83 -23.79 -18.24
CA ASN A 5 2.60 -23.01 -17.30
C ASN A 5 1.60 -22.11 -16.55
N PRO A 6 1.44 -22.21 -15.22
CA PRO A 6 0.51 -21.36 -14.50
C PRO A 6 0.91 -19.90 -14.69
N PRO A 7 -0.06 -18.98 -14.83
CA PRO A 7 0.27 -17.56 -14.94
C PRO A 7 1.06 -17.14 -13.70
N THR A 8 2.29 -16.67 -13.92
CA THR A 8 3.21 -16.19 -12.86
C THR A 8 2.79 -14.86 -12.25
N THR A 9 1.70 -14.27 -12.75
CA THR A 9 1.23 -12.93 -12.38
C THR A 9 -0.14 -13.03 -11.73
N LEU A 10 -0.21 -12.79 -10.41
CA LEU A 10 -1.45 -12.82 -9.64
C LEU A 10 -2.27 -11.53 -9.77
N PHE A 11 -1.61 -10.40 -10.04
CA PHE A 11 -2.24 -9.08 -10.14
C PHE A 11 -1.79 -8.36 -11.40
N THR A 12 -2.73 -7.71 -12.08
CA THR A 12 -2.46 -6.85 -13.25
C THR A 12 -3.21 -5.53 -13.10
N LEU A 13 -2.71 -4.48 -13.73
CA LEU A 13 -3.43 -3.22 -13.89
C LEU A 13 -4.14 -3.21 -15.24
N THR A 14 -5.35 -2.66 -15.27
CA THR A 14 -6.06 -2.39 -16.52
C THR A 14 -5.37 -1.22 -17.22
N PRO A 15 -5.12 -1.27 -18.55
CA PRO A 15 -4.41 -0.22 -19.27
C PRO A 15 -5.01 1.19 -19.12
N ASP A 16 -6.34 1.28 -19.07
CA ASP A 16 -7.09 2.54 -19.03
C ASP A 16 -7.58 2.92 -17.62
N ILE A 17 -6.92 2.41 -16.57
CA ILE A 17 -7.31 2.70 -15.20
C ILE A 17 -7.11 4.20 -14.89
N PRO A 18 -8.13 4.90 -14.33
CA PRO A 18 -7.98 6.28 -13.92
C PRO A 18 -6.88 6.45 -12.86
N ILE A 19 -6.12 7.54 -12.94
CA ILE A 19 -5.09 7.87 -11.94
C ILE A 19 -5.68 7.98 -10.53
N GLU A 20 -6.90 8.50 -10.41
CA GLU A 20 -7.63 8.56 -9.15
C GLU A 20 -7.83 7.16 -8.56
N SER A 21 -8.24 6.19 -9.38
CA SER A 21 -8.40 4.80 -8.94
C SER A 21 -7.07 4.17 -8.52
N LEU A 22 -5.96 4.48 -9.22
CA LEU A 22 -4.63 4.05 -8.81
C LEU A 22 -4.22 4.64 -7.46
N LEU A 23 -4.46 5.94 -7.25
CA LEU A 23 -4.11 6.63 -6.01
C LEU A 23 -4.95 6.15 -4.84
N ILE A 24 -6.26 5.97 -5.01
CA ILE A 24 -7.15 5.41 -3.97
C ILE A 24 -6.70 3.99 -3.59
N ASN A 25 -6.48 3.10 -4.58
CA ASN A 25 -6.02 1.75 -4.29
C ASN A 25 -4.64 1.75 -3.60
N SER A 26 -3.76 2.66 -3.99
CA SER A 26 -2.45 2.81 -3.33
C SER A 26 -2.60 3.28 -1.89
N TYR A 27 -3.45 4.29 -1.65
CA TYR A 27 -3.73 4.82 -0.31
C TYR A 27 -4.27 3.74 0.62
N GLU A 28 -5.31 3.02 0.18
CA GLU A 28 -5.93 1.93 0.95
C GLU A 28 -4.96 0.77 1.22
N THR A 29 -4.14 0.41 0.22
CA THR A 29 -3.13 -0.65 0.39
C THR A 29 -2.11 -0.27 1.45
N VAL A 30 -1.56 0.96 1.39
CA VAL A 30 -0.56 1.42 2.36
C VAL A 30 -1.17 1.61 3.75
N CYS A 31 -2.40 2.12 3.84
CA CYS A 31 -3.14 2.23 5.10
C CYS A 31 -3.35 0.85 5.75
N SER A 32 -3.71 -0.16 4.95
CA SER A 32 -3.83 -1.55 5.40
C SER A 32 -2.49 -2.10 5.91
N VAL A 33 -1.41 -1.87 5.17
CA VAL A 33 -0.05 -2.25 5.61
C VAL A 33 0.33 -1.56 6.91
N SER A 34 0.02 -0.27 7.06
CA SER A 34 0.28 0.49 8.29
C SER A 34 -0.40 -0.14 9.50
N THR A 35 -1.69 -0.45 9.37
CA THR A 35 -2.47 -1.14 10.42
C THR A 35 -1.87 -2.49 10.79
N LEU A 36 -1.53 -3.32 9.79
CA LEU A 36 -0.91 -4.63 10.01
C LEU A 36 0.46 -4.53 10.69
N LEU A 37 1.23 -3.47 10.43
CA LEU A 37 2.52 -3.24 11.09
C LEU A 37 2.35 -2.85 12.56
N LEU A 38 1.30 -2.09 12.90
CA LEU A 38 0.98 -1.82 14.31
C LEU A 38 0.59 -3.09 15.05
N ASP A 39 -0.31 -3.89 14.47
CA ASP A 39 -0.72 -5.17 15.03
C ASP A 39 0.49 -6.10 15.23
N LEU A 40 1.32 -6.24 14.20
CA LEU A 40 2.56 -7.01 14.28
C LEU A 40 3.54 -6.45 15.33
N SER A 41 3.64 -5.14 15.48
CA SER A 41 4.53 -4.52 16.47
C SER A 41 4.12 -4.84 17.91
N ASN A 42 2.83 -5.12 18.15
CA ASN A 42 2.33 -5.53 19.46
C ASN A 42 2.75 -6.96 19.81
N ASP A 43 2.89 -7.83 18.81
CA ASP A 43 3.32 -9.23 18.97
C ASP A 43 4.85 -9.39 19.04
N LEU A 44 5.61 -8.34 18.71
CA LEU A 44 7.07 -8.34 18.70
C LEU A 44 7.68 -7.67 19.93
N THR A 45 8.95 -7.97 20.21
CA THR A 45 9.72 -7.31 21.28
C THR A 45 11.14 -6.94 20.81
N GLY A 46 11.78 -6.03 21.55
CA GLY A 46 13.15 -5.57 21.28
C GLY A 46 13.33 -5.03 19.86
N LYS A 47 14.48 -5.32 19.25
CA LYS A 47 14.88 -4.79 17.95
C LYS A 47 13.86 -5.03 16.83
N HIS A 48 13.15 -6.17 16.83
CA HIS A 48 12.18 -6.48 15.78
C HIS A 48 10.93 -5.61 15.88
N ARG A 49 10.49 -5.30 17.10
CA ARG A 49 9.42 -4.33 17.33
C ARG A 49 9.83 -2.93 16.86
N ASP A 50 11.06 -2.51 17.16
CA ASP A 50 11.55 -1.20 16.74
C ASP A 50 11.60 -1.09 15.21
N VAL A 51 12.01 -2.17 14.53
CA VAL A 51 11.97 -2.23 13.06
C VAL A 51 10.54 -2.17 12.53
N ALA A 52 9.59 -2.93 13.10
CA ALA A 52 8.19 -2.88 12.69
C ALA A 52 7.60 -1.47 12.85
N LEU A 53 7.89 -0.79 13.96
CA LEU A 53 7.46 0.59 14.20
C LEU A 53 8.12 1.60 13.25
N ALA A 54 9.39 1.39 12.88
CA ALA A 54 10.06 2.22 11.89
C ALA A 54 9.41 2.07 10.50
N ILE A 55 9.07 0.85 10.09
CA ILE A 55 8.35 0.61 8.83
C ILE A 55 6.94 1.21 8.91
N HIS A 56 6.23 1.08 10.03
CA HIS A 56 4.93 1.72 10.24
C HIS A 56 5.03 3.24 10.02
N GLN A 57 6.04 3.90 10.60
CA GLN A 57 6.24 5.34 10.40
C GLN A 57 6.47 5.71 8.92
N LEU A 58 7.20 4.88 8.16
CA LEU A 58 7.41 5.08 6.73
C LEU A 58 6.12 4.86 5.92
N SER A 59 5.28 3.91 6.35
CA SER A 59 3.95 3.69 5.77
C SER A 59 3.05 4.90 6.00
N GLU A 60 3.00 5.46 7.21
CA GLU A 60 2.25 6.69 7.52
C GLU A 60 2.71 7.88 6.67
N LEU A 61 4.03 8.05 6.48
CA LEU A 61 4.55 9.08 5.57
C LEU A 61 4.08 8.86 4.13
N SER A 62 4.01 7.61 3.68
CA SER A 62 3.52 7.24 2.35
C SER A 62 2.02 7.55 2.20
N VAL A 63 1.21 7.27 3.23
CA VAL A 63 -0.21 7.65 3.28
C VAL A 63 -0.38 9.17 3.10
N LEU A 64 0.42 9.98 3.79
CA LEU A 64 0.38 11.45 3.64
C LEU A 64 0.72 11.91 2.22
N MET A 65 1.76 11.33 1.62
CA MET A 65 2.16 11.68 0.25
C MET A 65 1.10 11.29 -0.78
N VAL A 66 0.51 10.10 -0.66
CA VAL A 66 -0.56 9.65 -1.56
C VAL A 66 -1.83 10.45 -1.36
N GLY A 67 -2.23 10.72 -0.12
CA GLY A 67 -3.37 11.58 0.20
C GLY A 67 -3.19 12.98 -0.40
N LYS A 68 -1.98 13.55 -0.31
CA LYS A 68 -1.66 14.83 -0.96
C LYS A 68 -1.79 14.77 -2.48
N ALA A 69 -1.38 13.66 -3.11
CA ALA A 69 -1.53 13.48 -4.56
C ALA A 69 -3.02 13.35 -4.96
N MET A 70 -3.84 12.67 -4.15
CA MET A 70 -5.29 12.60 -4.36
C MET A 70 -5.94 13.99 -4.27
N ASP A 71 -5.59 14.78 -3.25
CA ASP A 71 -6.07 16.16 -3.10
C ASP A 71 -5.73 17.05 -4.31
N GLN A 72 -4.63 16.76 -5.02
CA GLN A 72 -4.24 17.47 -6.24
C GLN A 72 -5.04 17.02 -7.48
N GLN A 73 -5.54 15.77 -7.49
CA GLN A 73 -6.37 15.26 -8.57
C GLN A 73 -7.82 15.72 -8.46
N THR A 74 -8.30 16.05 -7.25
CA THR A 74 -9.65 16.57 -7.03
C THR A 74 -9.64 18.11 -7.16
N PRO A 75 -10.12 18.71 -8.26
CA PRO A 75 -10.17 20.15 -8.38
C PRO A 75 -11.18 20.69 -7.35
N ARG A 76 -10.75 21.65 -6.52
CA ARG A 76 -11.70 22.45 -5.72
C ARG A 76 -12.50 23.33 -6.69
N THR A 77 -13.68 22.88 -7.10
CA THR A 77 -14.74 23.72 -7.70
C THR A 77 -15.46 24.48 -6.62
#